data_AF-A0A2T0BEE8-F1
#
_entry.id   AF-A0A2T0BEE8-F1
#
_cell.length_a   1.000
_cell.length_b   1.000
_cell.length_c   1.000
_cell.angle_alpha   90.00
_cell.angle_beta   90.00
_cell.angle_gamma   90.00
#
_symmetry.space_group_name_H-M   'P 1'
#
loop_
_entity.id
_entity.type
_entity.pdbx_description
1 polymer ?
#
loop_
_entity_poly.entity_id
_entity_poly.type
_entity_poly.pdbx_seq_one_letter_code
_entity_poly.pdbx_strand_id
1 'polypeptide(L)'
;MTEAIYLKVQNKCEDIKEKRRVSVNGMLNILGVSRSGYNSWLHRLPSNQQKRKKIVKKKIREIYDKSHQNYGAPKIAKEIQKAGEKISEHTVGKYMKELGIKAQYIKPLKMKFLLEFSCETSVYCTK
;
A
#
# COMPACT_ATOMS: atom_id res chain seq x y z
N MET A 1 19.49 -21.48 6.15
CA MET A 1 18.45 -22.25 6.84
C MET A 1 17.14 -22.06 6.10
N THR A 2 16.52 -23.13 5.63
CA THR A 2 15.35 -23.11 4.73
C THR A 2 14.03 -23.06 5.50
N GLU A 3 13.03 -22.39 4.93
CA GLU A 3 11.65 -22.31 5.45
C GLU A 3 11.05 -23.69 5.74
N ALA A 4 11.45 -24.70 4.96
CA ALA A 4 11.06 -26.10 5.10
C ALA A 4 11.48 -26.74 6.44
N ILE A 5 12.67 -26.44 6.96
CA ILE A 5 13.14 -26.99 8.24
C ILE A 5 12.26 -26.48 9.38
N TYR A 6 11.84 -25.22 9.31
CA TYR A 6 11.05 -24.58 10.36
C TYR A 6 9.55 -24.89 10.28
N LEU A 7 8.97 -25.02 9.07
CA LEU A 7 7.62 -25.58 8.89
C LEU A 7 7.51 -26.98 9.50
N LYS A 8 8.56 -27.80 9.36
CA LYS A 8 8.64 -29.12 9.99
C LYS A 8 8.69 -29.05 11.52
N VAL A 9 9.38 -28.06 12.10
CA VAL A 9 9.36 -27.79 13.55
C VAL A 9 7.94 -27.43 13.99
N GLN A 10 7.28 -26.54 13.25
CA GLN A 10 5.98 -25.98 13.60
C GLN A 10 4.86 -27.03 13.54
N ASN A 11 4.82 -27.85 12.49
CA ASN A 11 3.84 -28.93 12.36
C ASN A 11 4.03 -29.98 13.47
N LYS A 12 5.28 -30.40 13.73
CA LYS A 12 5.59 -31.37 14.78
C LYS A 12 5.29 -30.84 16.19
N CYS A 13 5.39 -29.52 16.40
CA CYS A 13 4.92 -28.86 17.62
C CYS A 13 3.41 -29.00 17.77
N GLU A 14 2.62 -28.68 16.75
CA GLU A 14 1.14 -28.76 16.83
C GLU A 14 0.68 -30.23 17.01
N ASP A 15 1.25 -31.20 16.30
CA ASP A 15 0.92 -32.64 16.42
C ASP A 15 1.14 -33.19 17.84
N ILE A 16 2.17 -32.70 18.54
CA ILE A 16 2.50 -33.15 19.90
C ILE A 16 1.75 -32.32 20.95
N LYS A 17 1.45 -31.05 20.65
CA LYS A 17 0.68 -30.14 21.50
C LYS A 17 -0.76 -30.60 21.69
N GLU A 18 -1.34 -31.21 20.65
CA GLU A 18 -2.65 -31.87 20.73
C GLU A 18 -2.67 -33.02 21.75
N LYS A 19 -1.51 -33.66 21.99
CA LYS A 19 -1.37 -34.79 22.94
C LYS A 19 -0.92 -34.34 24.34
N ARG A 20 -0.10 -33.29 24.44
CA ARG A 20 0.48 -32.79 25.70
C ARG A 20 1.06 -31.38 25.55
N ARG A 21 1.17 -30.61 26.64
CA ARG A 21 1.93 -29.34 26.63
C ARG A 21 3.43 -29.63 26.46
N VAL A 22 4.02 -29.20 25.35
CA VAL A 22 5.46 -29.34 25.04
C VAL A 22 6.18 -27.99 25.08
N SER A 23 7.42 -28.00 25.58
CA SER A 23 8.29 -26.83 25.59
C SER A 23 8.98 -26.65 24.23
N VAL A 24 9.01 -25.41 23.74
CA VAL A 24 9.63 -25.06 22.45
C VAL A 24 11.12 -25.47 22.43
N ASN A 25 11.82 -25.30 23.55
CA ASN A 25 13.23 -25.72 23.67
C ASN A 25 13.43 -27.22 23.49
N GLY A 26 12.59 -28.06 24.10
CA GLY A 26 12.70 -29.51 23.95
C GLY A 26 12.51 -29.93 22.50
N MET A 27 11.59 -29.27 21.78
CA MET A 27 11.33 -29.57 20.38
C MET A 27 12.49 -29.14 19.46
N LEU A 28 13.08 -27.98 19.72
CA LEU A 28 14.24 -27.48 18.98
C LEU A 28 15.46 -28.40 19.18
N ASN A 29 15.65 -28.93 20.39
CA ASN A 29 16.71 -29.91 20.68
C ASN A 29 16.53 -31.21 19.88
N ILE A 30 15.30 -31.75 19.81
CA ILE A 30 14.99 -32.96 19.03
C ILE A 30 15.29 -32.77 17.54
N LEU A 31 15.19 -31.52 17.05
CA LEU A 31 15.41 -31.18 15.64
C LEU A 31 16.83 -30.69 15.36
N GLY A 32 17.71 -30.62 16.37
CA GLY A 32 19.09 -30.16 16.22
C GLY A 32 19.22 -28.67 15.88
N VAL A 33 18.21 -27.85 16.19
CA VAL A 33 18.20 -26.41 15.88
C VAL A 33 18.52 -25.59 17.13
N SER A 34 19.43 -24.62 17.02
CA SER A 34 19.72 -23.72 18.13
C SER A 34 18.56 -22.75 18.38
N ARG A 35 18.28 -22.46 19.66
CA ARG A 35 17.26 -21.48 20.07
C ARG A 35 17.52 -20.08 19.51
N SER A 36 18.78 -19.65 19.46
CA SER A 36 19.17 -18.35 18.91
C SER A 36 18.90 -18.27 17.41
N GLY A 37 19.15 -19.34 16.65
CA GLY A 37 18.83 -19.41 15.22
C GLY A 37 17.32 -19.35 14.97
N TYR A 38 16.53 -20.06 15.77
CA TYR A 38 15.07 -20.03 15.71
C TYR A 38 14.50 -18.62 16.00
N ASN A 39 14.97 -17.98 17.07
CA ASN A 39 14.51 -16.63 17.42
C ASN A 39 14.95 -15.59 16.39
N SER A 40 16.19 -15.65 15.90
CA SER A 40 16.67 -14.78 14.82
C SER A 40 15.80 -14.89 13.58
N TRP A 41 15.38 -16.11 13.23
CA TRP A 41 14.46 -16.34 12.12
C TRP A 41 13.05 -15.78 12.39
N LEU A 42 12.47 -16.02 13.57
CA LEU A 42 11.16 -15.47 13.94
C LEU A 42 11.12 -13.94 13.82
N HIS A 43 12.20 -13.25 14.18
CA HIS A 43 12.29 -11.79 14.04
C HIS A 43 12.46 -11.31 12.59
N ARG A 44 12.90 -12.18 11.67
CA ARG A 44 12.94 -11.88 10.22
C ARG A 44 11.57 -12.00 9.56
N LEU A 45 10.62 -12.72 10.17
CA LEU A 45 9.28 -12.83 9.63
C LEU A 45 8.59 -11.46 9.66
N PRO A 46 7.82 -11.12 8.61
CA PRO A 46 7.11 -9.87 8.60
C PRO A 46 6.04 -9.87 9.69
N SER A 47 6.14 -8.92 10.61
CA SER A 47 5.11 -8.67 11.63
C SER A 47 3.75 -8.41 10.96
N ASN A 48 2.66 -8.68 11.68
CA ASN A 48 1.29 -8.41 11.21
C ASN A 48 1.12 -6.97 10.71
N GLN A 49 1.77 -6.00 11.37
CA GLN A 49 1.76 -4.61 10.93
C GLN A 49 2.46 -4.41 9.58
N GLN A 50 3.58 -5.10 9.34
CA GLN A 50 4.30 -5.02 8.06
C GLN A 50 3.50 -5.68 6.94
N LYS A 51 2.81 -6.80 7.22
CA LYS A 51 1.88 -7.43 6.28
C LYS A 51 0.75 -6.47 5.91
N ARG A 52 0.09 -5.86 6.90
CA ARG A 52 -0.95 -4.84 6.67
C ARG A 52 -0.42 -3.67 5.85
N LYS A 53 0.75 -3.13 6.20
CA LYS A 53 1.40 -2.05 5.45
C LYS A 53 1.65 -2.42 3.99
N LYS A 54 2.11 -3.65 3.69
CA LYS A 54 2.28 -4.14 2.32
C LYS A 54 0.95 -4.18 1.56
N ILE A 55 -0.11 -4.68 2.18
CA ILE A 55 -1.46 -4.74 1.58
C ILE A 55 -1.97 -3.34 1.25
N VAL A 56 -1.86 -2.39 2.20
CA VAL A 56 -2.29 -1.00 1.98
C VAL A 56 -1.48 -0.34 0.88
N LYS A 57 -0.15 -0.51 0.87
CA LYS A 57 0.71 0.01 -0.20
C LYS A 57 0.30 -0.50 -1.58
N LYS A 58 -0.07 -1.78 -1.68
CA LYS A 58 -0.56 -2.37 -2.93
C LYS A 58 -1.85 -1.69 -3.39
N LYS A 59 -2.83 -1.54 -2.48
CA LYS A 59 -4.10 -0.83 -2.77
C LYS A 59 -3.87 0.62 -3.22
N ILE A 60 -2.97 1.35 -2.56
CA ILE A 60 -2.60 2.72 -2.94
C ILE A 60 -2.10 2.76 -4.39
N ARG A 61 -1.20 1.83 -4.77
CA ARG A 61 -0.67 1.74 -6.14
C ARG A 61 -1.78 1.43 -7.15
N GLU A 62 -2.63 0.45 -6.86
CA GLU A 62 -3.75 0.07 -7.73
C GLU A 62 -4.71 1.25 -7.98
N ILE A 63 -5.06 2.03 -6.95
CA ILE A 63 -5.93 3.21 -7.09
C ILE A 63 -5.21 4.32 -7.86
N TYR A 64 -3.93 4.54 -7.58
CA TYR A 64 -3.12 5.55 -8.25
C TYR A 64 -3.02 5.30 -9.76
N ASP A 65 -2.76 4.05 -10.16
CA ASP A 65 -2.67 3.64 -11.56
C ASP A 65 -4.03 3.74 -12.27
N LYS A 66 -5.11 3.30 -11.61
CA LYS A 66 -6.50 3.46 -12.11
C LYS A 66 -6.90 4.92 -12.31
N SER A 67 -6.31 5.83 -11.54
CA SER A 67 -6.62 7.26 -11.57
C SER A 67 -5.70 8.06 -12.49
N HIS A 68 -4.96 7.36 -13.38
CA HIS A 68 -3.96 7.96 -14.27
C HIS A 68 -2.99 8.89 -13.53
N GLN A 69 -2.57 8.52 -12.32
CA GLN A 69 -1.59 9.25 -11.53
C GLN A 69 -2.02 10.65 -11.05
N ASN A 70 -3.27 11.05 -11.30
CA ASN A 70 -3.79 12.37 -10.94
C ASN A 70 -4.15 12.47 -9.44
N TYR A 71 -4.48 11.35 -8.81
CA TYR A 71 -4.97 11.37 -7.44
C TYR A 71 -3.83 11.47 -6.42
N GLY A 72 -3.97 12.43 -5.50
CA GLY A 72 -3.13 12.57 -4.31
C GLY A 72 -3.67 11.83 -3.10
N ALA A 73 -2.93 11.94 -1.98
CA ALA A 73 -3.27 11.30 -0.71
C ALA A 73 -4.72 11.54 -0.24
N PRO A 74 -5.31 12.76 -0.32
CA PRO A 74 -6.69 12.97 0.14
C PRO A 74 -7.72 12.15 -0.66
N LYS A 75 -7.57 12.08 -1.99
CA LYS A 75 -8.51 11.35 -2.86
C LYS A 75 -8.34 9.84 -2.67
N ILE A 76 -7.10 9.36 -2.63
CA ILE A 76 -6.80 7.94 -2.41
C ILE A 76 -7.32 7.48 -1.03
N ALA A 77 -7.16 8.30 0.01
CA ALA A 77 -7.67 7.98 1.34
C ALA A 77 -9.20 7.79 1.35
N LYS A 78 -9.94 8.67 0.65
CA LYS A 78 -11.40 8.53 0.51
C LYS A 78 -11.79 7.25 -0.21
N GLU A 79 -11.11 6.88 -1.29
CA GLU A 79 -11.38 5.63 -2.02
C GLU A 79 -11.10 4.39 -1.16
N ILE A 80 -10.02 4.40 -0.37
CA ILE A 80 -9.71 3.30 0.57
C ILE A 80 -10.77 3.20 1.69
N GLN A 81 -11.25 4.35 2.19
CA GLN A 81 -12.31 4.37 3.21
C GLN A 81 -13.64 3.85 2.67
N LYS A 82 -13.99 4.15 1.41
CA LYS A 82 -15.16 3.57 0.74
C LYS A 82 -15.07 2.04 0.62
N ALA A 83 -13.86 1.52 0.43
CA ALA A 83 -13.60 0.07 0.43
C ALA A 83 -13.60 -0.56 1.84
N GLY A 84 -13.95 0.20 2.89
CA GLY A 84 -14.12 -0.29 4.26
C GLY A 84 -12.86 -0.24 5.14
N GLU A 85 -11.72 0.24 4.63
CA GLU A 85 -10.50 0.40 5.44
C GLU A 85 -10.37 1.80 6.03
N LYS A 86 -10.40 1.89 7.36
CA LYS A 86 -10.18 3.16 8.09
C LYS A 86 -8.69 3.50 8.11
N ILE A 87 -8.28 4.39 7.20
CA ILE A 87 -6.90 4.91 7.11
C ILE A 87 -6.96 6.43 7.07
N SER A 88 -6.07 7.09 7.82
CA SER A 88 -5.92 8.54 7.78
C SER A 88 -5.16 9.01 6.54
N GLU A 89 -5.48 10.20 6.06
CA GLU A 89 -4.80 10.83 4.92
C GLU A 89 -3.28 10.92 5.14
N HIS A 90 -2.85 11.31 6.33
CA HIS A 90 -1.43 11.39 6.70
C HIS A 90 -0.71 10.04 6.52
N THR A 91 -1.36 8.93 6.88
CA THR A 91 -0.77 7.59 6.71
C THR A 91 -0.62 7.23 5.24
N VAL A 92 -1.63 7.56 4.41
CA VAL A 92 -1.58 7.39 2.96
C VAL A 92 -0.43 8.21 2.38
N GLY A 93 -0.31 9.48 2.76
CA GLY A 93 0.78 10.37 2.32
C GLY A 93 2.17 9.83 2.69
N LYS A 94 2.33 9.31 3.91
CA LYS A 94 3.58 8.65 4.33
C LYS A 94 3.90 7.44 3.44
N TYR A 95 2.91 6.60 3.14
CA TYR A 95 3.12 5.45 2.27
C TYR A 95 3.38 5.82 0.81
N MET A 96 2.75 6.88 0.30
CA MET A 96 3.05 7.44 -1.03
C MET A 96 4.50 7.92 -1.10
N LYS A 97 4.99 8.64 -0.07
CA LYS A 97 6.38 9.08 0.01
C LYS A 97 7.35 7.89 0.04
N GLU A 98 7.05 6.86 0.82
CA GLU A 98 7.85 5.62 0.84
C GLU A 98 7.83 4.84 -0.48
N LEU A 99 6.81 5.03 -1.33
CA LEU A 99 6.71 4.44 -2.66
C LEU A 99 7.34 5.31 -3.75
N GLY A 100 7.72 6.56 -3.44
CA GLY A 100 8.24 7.52 -4.42
C GLY A 100 7.19 8.08 -5.38
N ILE A 101 5.90 7.99 -5.02
CA ILE A 101 4.78 8.34 -5.89
C ILE A 101 4.24 9.72 -5.53
N LYS A 102 3.98 10.56 -6.54
CA LYS A 102 3.41 11.91 -6.40
C LYS A 102 2.23 12.11 -7.34
N ALA A 103 1.24 12.90 -6.93
CA ALA A 103 0.14 13.26 -7.81
C ALA A 103 0.65 14.12 -8.98
N GLN A 104 0.22 13.79 -10.19
CA GLN A 104 0.52 14.57 -11.38
C GLN A 104 -0.65 15.52 -11.66
N TYR A 105 -0.41 16.81 -11.45
CA TYR A 105 -1.37 17.84 -11.82
C TYR A 105 -1.23 18.17 -13.31
N ILE A 106 -2.32 17.99 -14.06
CA ILE A 106 -2.41 18.41 -15.46
C ILE A 106 -3.02 19.81 -15.47
N LYS A 107 -2.26 20.81 -15.94
CA LYS A 107 -2.74 22.17 -16.10
C LYS A 107 -3.86 22.18 -17.15
N PRO A 108 -5.06 22.71 -16.85
CA PRO A 108 -6.10 22.83 -17.85
C PRO A 108 -5.63 23.75 -18.99
N LEU A 109 -5.85 23.32 -20.23
CA LEU A 109 -5.59 24.16 -21.40
C LEU A 109 -6.55 25.34 -21.39
N LYS A 110 -6.01 26.56 -21.46
CA LYS A 110 -6.83 27.76 -21.66
C LYS A 110 -7.20 27.83 -23.14
N MET A 111 -8.44 27.47 -23.48
CA MET A 111 -9.00 27.75 -24.80
C MET A 111 -9.16 29.28 -24.91
N LYS A 112 -8.32 29.93 -25.73
CA LYS A 112 -8.56 31.31 -26.13
C LYS A 112 -9.69 31.27 -27.16
N PHE A 113 -10.90 31.63 -26.76
CA PHE A 113 -11.96 31.91 -27.70
C PHE A 113 -11.52 33.15 -28.51
N LEU A 114 -11.22 32.98 -29.80
CA LEU A 114 -10.98 34.08 -30.72
C LEU A 114 -12.30 34.82 -30.93
N LEU A 115 -12.63 35.76 -30.04
CA LEU A 115 -13.66 36.77 -30.24
C LEU A 115 -13.06 37.93 -31.06
N GLU A 116 -12.68 37.63 -32.30
CA GLU A 116 -12.26 38.63 -33.30
C GLU A 116 -12.94 38.33 -34.63
N PHE A 117 -14.25 38.15 -34.63
CA PHE A 117 -15.06 38.20 -35.85
C PHE A 117 -16.44 38.72 -35.47
N SER A 118 -16.69 40.01 -35.71
CA SER A 118 -18.00 40.66 -35.97
C SER A 118 -18.02 42.11 -35.48
N CYS A 119 -17.21 43.00 -36.06
CA CYS A 119 -17.53 44.43 -36.06
C CYS A 119 -16.89 45.15 -37.26
N GLU A 120 -17.16 44.66 -38.46
CA GLU A 120 -17.00 45.44 -39.69
C GLU A 120 -18.28 45.30 -40.48
N THR A 121 -19.31 46.04 -40.10
CA THR A 121 -20.20 46.72 -41.06
C THR A 121 -21.14 47.64 -40.29
N SER A 122 -21.03 48.92 -40.61
CA SER A 122 -22.05 49.98 -40.51
C SER A 122 -21.54 51.24 -39.79
N VAL A 123 -20.43 51.77 -40.31
CA VAL A 123 -20.33 53.20 -40.62
C VAL A 123 -21.61 53.60 -41.39
N TYR A 124 -22.10 54.83 -41.23
CA TYR A 124 -23.33 55.42 -41.79
C TYR A 124 -24.60 55.29 -40.92
N CYS A 125 -24.77 56.20 -39.95
CA CYS A 125 -25.86 57.18 -40.02
C CYS A 125 -25.63 58.30 -38.98
N THR A 126 -24.97 59.37 -39.41
CA THR A 126 -25.07 60.70 -38.81
C THR A 126 -26.32 61.40 -39.37
N LYS A 127 -27.31 61.70 -38.52
CA LYS A 127 -28.08 62.96 -38.44
C LYS A 127 -29.21 62.84 -37.42
#